data_AF-A0A928E5V0-F1
#
_entry.id   AF-A0A928E5V0-F1
#
_cell.length_a   1.000
_cell.length_b   1.000
_cell.length_c   1.000
_cell.angle_alpha   90.00
_cell.angle_beta   90.00
_cell.angle_gamma   90.00
#
_symmetry.space_group_name_H-M   'P 1'
#
loop_
_entity.id
_entity.type
_entity.pdbx_description
1 polymer ?
#
loop_
_entity_poly.entity_id
_entity_poly.type
_entity_poly.pdbx_seq_one_letter_code
_entity_poly.pdbx_strand_id
1 'polypeptide(L)'
;MNKITYFGDGQSMDFAFSFNFFQTSDIYVKINGTPQTSGYTLTCINSTTPADIPYVGGTISFNTPPKSTDIITIYRKIELTRVVDYQQTEKINPETLNQDFNYLMEVIKDCDCAINDFTEKYADLCKLPQVSQINEKLNKVQSSLDNCAQKTDINALQDATGFTNKGTTAIANMAMPSNQYTELTLGADGTTYTAPADGYFYIAKISTAAGQRIGLLEPSGGPGTMIYSTDTGQTLMVFLPARKNQTVQLRYTLGGTTNVFKFIYANGAK
;
A
#
# COMPACT_ATOMS: atom_id res chain seq x y z
N MET A 1 38.85 22.16 -9.40
CA MET A 1 38.11 23.19 -10.13
C MET A 1 37.65 24.26 -9.17
N ASN A 2 38.36 25.38 -9.16
CA ASN A 2 37.86 26.56 -8.47
C ASN A 2 36.58 27.02 -9.15
N LYS A 3 35.48 27.08 -8.40
CA LYS A 3 34.18 27.52 -8.88
C LYS A 3 33.49 28.36 -7.82
N ILE A 4 32.62 29.24 -8.28
CA ILE A 4 31.70 30.02 -7.45
C ILE A 4 30.32 30.02 -8.10
N THR A 5 29.28 30.02 -7.28
CA THR A 5 27.89 30.00 -7.76
C THR A 5 27.13 31.18 -7.18
N TYR A 6 26.34 31.83 -8.03
CA TYR A 6 25.47 32.95 -7.71
C TYR A 6 24.04 32.63 -8.14
N PHE A 7 23.08 33.28 -7.48
CA PHE A 7 21.70 33.35 -7.94
C PHE A 7 21.51 34.69 -8.64
N GLY A 8 20.94 34.67 -9.84
CA GLY A 8 20.47 35.90 -10.47
C GLY A 8 19.38 36.54 -9.61
N ASP A 9 19.19 37.84 -9.77
CA ASP A 9 18.14 38.64 -9.12
C ASP A 9 17.29 39.40 -10.14
N GLY A 10 17.62 39.31 -11.42
CA GLY A 10 16.99 40.06 -12.51
C GLY A 10 17.51 41.49 -12.69
N GLN A 11 18.50 41.93 -11.91
CA GLN A 11 18.97 43.32 -11.86
C GLN A 11 20.51 43.44 -11.89
N SER A 12 21.21 42.64 -11.09
CA SER A 12 22.66 42.61 -10.99
C SER A 12 23.29 42.06 -12.27
N MET A 13 24.30 42.77 -12.78
CA MET A 13 25.03 42.38 -13.99
C MET A 13 26.44 41.88 -13.69
N ASP A 14 26.99 42.23 -12.54
CA ASP A 14 28.38 42.00 -12.17
C ASP A 14 28.52 40.93 -11.10
N PHE A 15 29.30 39.90 -11.39
CA PHE A 15 29.53 38.76 -10.51
C PHE A 15 31.04 38.51 -10.38
N ALA A 16 31.58 38.78 -9.19
CA ALA A 16 33.01 38.66 -8.92
C ALA A 16 33.45 37.20 -8.73
N PHE A 17 34.74 36.93 -8.83
CA PHE A 17 35.38 35.69 -8.39
C PHE A 17 36.82 36.00 -7.96
N SER A 18 37.38 35.19 -7.07
CA SER A 18 38.68 35.49 -6.43
C SER A 18 39.78 34.48 -6.74
N PHE A 19 39.51 33.45 -7.54
CA PHE A 19 40.52 32.44 -7.86
C PHE A 19 41.47 32.87 -8.99
N ASN A 20 42.67 32.31 -8.94
CA ASN A 20 43.79 32.57 -9.84
C ASN A 20 43.65 31.83 -11.19
N PHE A 21 44.18 32.39 -12.28
CA PHE A 21 44.17 31.75 -13.61
C PHE A 21 45.29 32.27 -14.52
N PHE A 22 45.49 31.65 -15.69
CA PHE A 22 46.65 31.88 -16.57
C PHE A 22 46.32 32.71 -17.81
N GLN A 23 45.09 32.62 -18.30
CA GLN A 23 44.59 33.38 -19.43
C GLN A 23 43.07 33.52 -19.34
N THR A 24 42.50 34.54 -19.98
CA THR A 24 41.06 34.82 -19.91
C THR A 24 40.20 33.67 -20.45
N SER A 25 40.73 32.85 -21.37
CA SER A 25 40.08 31.65 -21.89
C SER A 25 40.01 30.48 -20.90
N ASP A 26 40.70 30.55 -19.76
CA ASP A 26 40.57 29.55 -18.69
C ASP A 26 39.29 29.75 -17.86
N ILE A 27 38.60 30.89 -18.03
CA ILE A 27 37.40 31.24 -17.27
C ILE A 27 36.17 30.90 -18.08
N TYR A 28 35.29 30.10 -17.47
CA TYR A 28 34.06 29.64 -18.06
C TYR A 28 32.86 30.04 -17.22
N VAL A 29 31.75 30.28 -17.90
CA VAL A 29 30.47 30.65 -17.30
C VAL A 29 29.41 29.64 -17.71
N LYS A 30 28.57 29.23 -16.76
CA LYS A 30 27.36 28.45 -17.01
C LYS A 30 26.15 29.19 -16.44
N ILE A 31 25.02 29.10 -17.14
CA ILE A 31 23.71 29.49 -16.62
C ILE A 31 22.85 28.23 -16.61
N ASN A 32 22.28 27.88 -15.45
CA ASN A 32 21.44 26.70 -15.27
C ASN A 32 22.12 25.41 -15.79
N GLY A 33 23.42 25.29 -15.56
CA GLY A 33 24.25 24.17 -16.02
C GLY A 33 24.67 24.22 -17.50
N THR A 34 24.13 25.14 -18.30
CA THR A 34 24.44 25.28 -19.73
C THR A 34 25.62 26.24 -19.94
N PRO A 35 26.72 25.81 -20.59
CA PRO A 35 27.87 26.67 -20.89
C PRO A 35 27.47 27.89 -21.72
N GLN A 36 28.00 29.06 -21.36
CA GLN A 36 27.84 30.30 -22.10
C GLN A 36 29.15 30.62 -22.84
N THR A 37 29.05 31.02 -24.10
CA THR A 37 30.20 31.43 -24.94
C THR A 37 30.15 32.90 -25.34
N SER A 38 29.06 33.59 -25.02
CA SER A 38 28.84 35.01 -25.31
C SER A 38 27.84 35.61 -24.31
N GLY A 39 27.56 36.92 -24.41
CA GLY A 39 26.60 37.61 -23.55
C GLY A 39 27.16 38.08 -22.20
N TYR A 40 28.48 37.99 -22.03
CA TYR A 40 29.20 38.53 -20.89
C TYR A 40 30.60 39.00 -21.30
N THR A 41 31.21 39.83 -20.45
CA THR A 41 32.61 40.25 -20.55
C THR A 41 33.34 39.92 -19.26
N LEU A 42 34.60 39.48 -19.37
CA LEU A 42 35.48 39.27 -18.23
C LEU A 42 36.37 40.50 -18.03
N THR A 43 36.32 41.09 -16.84
CA THR A 43 37.33 42.06 -16.37
C THR A 43 38.17 41.38 -15.29
N CYS A 44 39.50 41.46 -15.37
CA CYS A 44 40.39 40.77 -14.45
C CYS A 44 41.53 41.65 -13.94
N ILE A 45 42.17 41.18 -12.86
CA ILE A 45 43.30 41.87 -12.24
C ILE A 45 44.58 41.10 -12.58
N ASN A 46 45.59 41.83 -13.09
CA ASN A 46 46.91 41.27 -13.30
C ASN A 46 47.57 40.98 -11.95
N SER A 47 48.21 39.82 -11.86
CA SER A 47 49.00 39.43 -10.69
C SER A 47 50.20 40.34 -10.51
N THR A 48 50.48 40.72 -9.26
CA THR A 48 51.66 41.51 -8.89
C THR A 48 52.95 40.68 -8.89
N THR A 49 52.84 39.35 -8.97
CA THR A 49 53.95 38.39 -9.14
C THR A 49 53.68 37.53 -10.38
N PRO A 50 53.94 38.05 -11.59
CA PRO A 50 53.42 37.50 -12.84
C PRO A 50 54.07 36.19 -13.32
N ALA A 51 55.13 35.71 -12.65
CA ALA A 51 55.98 34.65 -13.17
C ALA A 51 55.25 33.31 -13.37
N ASP A 52 54.35 32.95 -12.45
CA ASP A 52 53.69 31.64 -12.49
C ASP A 52 52.18 31.73 -12.62
N ILE A 53 51.57 32.83 -12.16
CA ILE A 53 50.12 33.04 -12.21
C ILE A 53 49.89 34.49 -12.64
N PRO A 54 49.56 34.75 -13.92
CA PRO A 54 49.46 36.10 -14.45
C PRO A 54 48.18 36.85 -14.03
N TYR A 55 47.11 36.17 -13.60
CA TYR A 55 45.85 36.81 -13.21
C TYR A 55 45.29 36.30 -11.88
N VAL A 56 44.66 37.21 -11.12
CA VAL A 56 44.07 36.94 -9.81
C VAL A 56 42.64 37.48 -9.77
N GLY A 57 41.66 36.58 -9.79
CA GLY A 57 40.25 36.95 -9.73
C GLY A 57 39.77 37.84 -10.89
N GLY A 58 38.51 38.25 -10.79
CA GLY A 58 37.89 39.10 -11.79
C GLY A 58 36.38 39.25 -11.57
N THR A 59 35.74 39.90 -12.52
CA THR A 59 34.30 40.11 -12.56
C THR A 59 33.77 39.70 -13.92
N ILE A 60 32.75 38.86 -13.91
CA ILE A 60 31.91 38.57 -15.08
C ILE A 60 30.78 39.59 -15.09
N SER A 61 30.73 40.39 -16.15
CA SER A 61 29.70 41.39 -16.39
C SER A 61 28.80 40.92 -17.53
N PHE A 62 27.54 40.59 -17.24
CA PHE A 62 26.57 40.16 -18.26
C PHE A 62 26.01 41.34 -19.05
N ASN A 63 25.72 41.15 -20.34
CA ASN A 63 25.08 42.17 -21.18
C ASN A 63 23.61 42.37 -20.81
N THR A 64 22.99 41.38 -20.19
CA THR A 64 21.60 41.40 -19.71
C THR A 64 21.56 40.76 -18.32
N PRO A 65 20.91 41.39 -17.33
CA PRO A 65 20.82 40.82 -15.98
C PRO A 65 20.27 39.38 -16.00
N PRO A 66 20.96 38.41 -15.39
CA PRO A 66 20.43 37.06 -15.21
C PRO A 66 19.16 37.07 -14.38
N LYS A 67 18.16 36.26 -14.76
CA LYS A 67 16.84 36.25 -14.10
C LYS A 67 16.94 35.73 -12.68
N SER A 68 15.93 36.03 -11.84
CA SER A 68 15.87 35.53 -10.46
C SER A 68 15.84 34.00 -10.33
N THR A 69 15.53 33.29 -11.42
CA THR A 69 15.55 31.83 -11.50
C THR A 69 16.88 31.25 -11.98
N ASP A 70 17.79 32.10 -12.47
CA ASP A 70 19.04 31.67 -13.08
C ASP A 70 20.10 31.38 -12.02
N ILE A 71 20.75 30.22 -12.15
CA ILE A 71 21.93 29.84 -11.37
C ILE A 71 23.15 30.08 -12.25
N ILE A 72 24.00 31.01 -11.83
CA ILE A 72 25.23 31.37 -12.52
C ILE A 72 26.38 30.63 -11.86
N THR A 73 27.14 29.87 -12.63
CA THR A 73 28.37 29.23 -12.15
C THR A 73 29.55 29.77 -12.94
N ILE A 74 30.50 30.39 -12.24
CA ILE A 74 31.78 30.85 -12.80
C ILE A 74 32.83 29.87 -12.31
N TYR A 75 33.62 29.31 -13.22
CA TYR A 75 34.63 28.32 -12.88
C TYR A 75 35.87 28.44 -13.76
N ARG A 76 37.00 28.01 -13.21
CA ARG A 76 38.24 27.87 -13.94
C ARG A 76 38.35 26.49 -14.57
N LYS A 77 38.83 26.40 -15.80
CA LYS A 77 39.24 25.14 -16.42
C LYS A 77 40.49 25.39 -17.25
N ILE A 78 41.61 24.87 -16.76
CA ILE A 78 42.90 24.92 -17.44
C ILE A 78 43.07 23.65 -18.27
N GLU A 79 43.64 23.76 -19.47
CA GLU A 79 43.92 22.60 -20.33
C GLU A 79 45.16 21.84 -19.85
N LEU A 80 45.09 20.51 -19.92
CA LEU A 80 46.24 19.63 -19.64
C LEU A 80 47.22 19.68 -20.80
N THR A 81 48.13 20.65 -20.72
CA THR A 81 49.24 20.85 -21.64
C THR A 81 50.47 21.28 -20.85
N ARG A 82 51.62 21.28 -21.52
CA ARG A 82 52.82 21.95 -21.02
C ARG A 82 52.85 23.36 -21.57
N VAL A 83 53.39 24.29 -20.78
CA VAL A 83 53.62 25.67 -21.22
C VAL A 83 55.00 25.87 -21.83
N VAL A 84 55.90 24.89 -21.66
CA VAL A 84 57.27 24.90 -22.19
C VAL A 84 57.54 23.64 -23.01
N ASP A 85 58.12 23.82 -24.20
CA ASP A 85 58.59 22.74 -25.06
C ASP A 85 60.10 22.50 -24.85
N TYR A 86 60.43 21.47 -24.06
CA TYR A 86 61.83 21.18 -23.70
C TYR A 86 62.56 20.44 -24.81
N GLN A 87 63.67 21.00 -25.27
CA GLN A 87 64.53 20.38 -26.27
C GLN A 87 65.59 19.48 -25.60
N GLN A 88 65.89 18.34 -26.22
CA GLN A 88 66.78 17.31 -25.65
C GLN A 88 68.22 17.77 -25.44
N THR A 89 68.68 18.79 -26.18
CA THR A 89 70.06 19.28 -26.16
C THR A 89 70.21 20.67 -25.57
N GLU A 90 69.12 21.32 -25.17
CA GLU A 90 69.15 22.66 -24.58
C GLU A 90 69.26 22.61 -23.07
N LYS A 91 69.94 23.61 -22.50
CA LYS A 91 70.01 23.77 -21.05
C LYS A 91 68.63 24.19 -20.53
N ILE A 92 68.10 23.43 -19.58
CA ILE A 92 66.84 23.76 -18.90
C ILE A 92 67.02 25.05 -18.09
N ASN A 93 66.15 26.04 -18.32
CA ASN A 93 66.04 27.22 -17.47
C ASN A 93 65.20 26.89 -16.23
N PRO A 94 65.74 27.01 -15.00
CA PRO A 94 65.00 26.73 -13.76
C PRO A 94 63.70 27.52 -13.60
N GLU A 95 63.62 28.76 -14.10
CA GLU A 95 62.41 29.58 -14.02
C GLU A 95 61.29 28.99 -14.87
N THR A 96 61.60 28.64 -16.12
CA THR A 96 60.63 27.99 -17.03
C THR A 96 60.20 26.61 -16.53
N LEU A 97 61.10 25.89 -15.85
CA LEU A 97 60.79 24.62 -15.19
C LEU A 97 59.81 24.80 -14.03
N ASN A 98 60.04 25.80 -13.19
CA ASN A 98 59.14 26.12 -12.10
C ASN A 98 57.76 26.53 -12.62
N GLN A 99 57.71 27.33 -13.68
CA GLN A 99 56.46 27.75 -14.31
C GLN A 99 55.65 26.58 -14.89
N ASP A 100 56.30 25.65 -15.60
CA ASP A 100 55.63 24.45 -16.13
C ASP A 100 55.09 23.57 -14.99
N PHE A 101 55.86 23.38 -13.91
CA PHE A 101 55.39 22.64 -12.74
C PHE A 101 54.22 23.31 -12.02
N ASN A 102 54.24 24.64 -11.88
CA ASN A 102 53.14 25.38 -11.28
C ASN A 102 51.87 25.30 -12.13
N TYR A 103 51.99 25.44 -13.45
CA TYR A 103 50.88 25.27 -14.38
C TYR A 103 50.28 23.86 -14.26
N LEU A 104 51.11 22.81 -14.35
CA LEU A 104 50.66 21.42 -14.24
C LEU A 104 50.04 21.12 -12.87
N MET A 105 50.57 21.69 -11.79
CA MET A 105 49.99 21.56 -10.46
C MET A 105 48.58 22.15 -10.38
N GLU A 106 48.36 23.34 -10.96
CA GLU A 106 47.03 23.96 -11.02
C GLU A 106 46.06 23.18 -11.92
N VAL A 107 46.53 22.63 -13.03
CA VAL A 107 45.73 21.70 -13.87
C VAL A 107 45.30 20.48 -13.05
N ILE A 108 46.23 19.85 -12.31
CA ILE A 108 45.93 18.67 -11.51
C ILE A 108 44.91 19.00 -10.43
N LYS A 109 45.03 20.14 -9.74
CA LYS A 109 44.00 20.62 -8.79
C LYS A 109 42.65 20.83 -9.46
N ASP A 110 42.64 21.34 -10.69
CA ASP A 110 41.41 21.51 -11.44
C ASP A 110 40.74 20.16 -11.77
N CYS A 111 41.52 19.19 -12.24
CA CYS A 111 41.10 17.81 -12.45
C CYS A 111 40.60 17.13 -11.18
N ASP A 112 41.31 17.28 -10.05
CA ASP A 112 40.94 16.67 -8.78
C ASP A 112 39.56 17.13 -8.31
N CYS A 113 39.28 18.44 -8.28
CA CYS A 113 37.91 18.84 -7.92
C CYS A 113 36.87 18.51 -9.00
N ALA A 114 37.23 18.36 -10.27
CA ALA A 114 36.29 17.85 -11.28
C ALA A 114 35.89 16.39 -10.97
N ILE A 115 36.85 15.57 -10.55
CA ILE A 115 36.61 14.18 -10.09
C ILE A 115 35.75 14.19 -8.82
N ASN A 116 36.02 15.08 -7.87
CA ASN A 116 35.20 15.21 -6.65
C ASN A 116 33.76 15.66 -6.99
N ASP A 117 33.58 16.63 -7.88
CA ASP A 117 32.26 17.06 -8.38
C ASP A 117 31.49 15.91 -9.03
N PHE A 118 32.17 15.09 -9.85
CA PHE A 118 31.58 13.89 -10.43
C PHE A 118 31.19 12.87 -9.36
N THR A 119 32.06 12.68 -8.35
CA THR A 119 31.82 11.77 -7.22
C THR A 119 30.61 12.21 -6.41
N GLU A 120 30.48 13.50 -6.11
CA GLU A 120 29.31 14.06 -5.41
C GLU A 120 28.03 13.93 -6.23
N LYS A 121 28.07 14.32 -7.51
CA LYS A 121 26.91 14.24 -8.42
C LYS A 121 26.35 12.82 -8.51
N TYR A 122 27.22 11.83 -8.46
CA TYR A 122 26.85 10.42 -8.57
C TYR A 122 26.91 9.68 -7.23
N ALA A 123 27.08 10.37 -6.10
CA ALA A 123 27.15 9.76 -4.77
C ALA A 123 25.88 8.97 -4.44
N ASP A 124 24.74 9.41 -4.96
CA ASP A 124 23.46 8.75 -4.78
C ASP A 124 23.32 7.45 -5.60
N LEU A 125 24.09 7.26 -6.68
CA LEU A 125 24.08 5.99 -7.43
C LEU A 125 24.59 4.83 -6.57
N CYS A 126 25.52 5.09 -5.66
CA CYS A 126 25.99 4.11 -4.68
C CYS A 126 24.98 3.84 -3.55
N LYS A 127 24.01 4.74 -3.34
CA LYS A 127 22.93 4.60 -2.36
C LYS A 127 21.68 3.94 -2.96
N LEU A 128 21.59 3.84 -4.28
CA LEU A 128 20.53 3.08 -4.92
C LEU A 128 20.61 1.63 -4.42
N PRO A 129 19.49 1.03 -3.99
CA PRO A 129 19.49 -0.36 -3.58
C PRO A 129 20.03 -1.20 -4.73
N GLN A 130 21.09 -1.97 -4.46
CA GLN A 130 21.68 -2.84 -5.47
C GLN A 130 20.60 -3.76 -6.06
N VAL A 131 20.78 -4.20 -7.31
CA VAL A 131 19.83 -5.07 -8.02
C VAL A 131 19.39 -6.27 -7.17
N SER A 132 20.29 -6.82 -6.33
CA SER A 132 19.97 -7.88 -5.35
C SER A 132 18.89 -7.47 -4.34
N GLN A 133 18.98 -6.27 -3.76
CA GLN A 133 18.00 -5.77 -2.78
C GLN A 133 16.64 -5.49 -3.44
N ILE A 134 16.63 -5.04 -4.70
CA ILE A 134 15.40 -4.86 -5.47
C ILE A 134 14.74 -6.22 -5.73
N ASN A 135 15.51 -7.23 -6.13
CA ASN A 135 15.02 -8.59 -6.35
C ASN A 135 14.49 -9.21 -5.05
N GLU A 136 15.14 -8.99 -3.91
CA GLU A 136 14.62 -9.43 -2.61
C GLU A 136 13.27 -8.78 -2.28
N LYS A 137 13.11 -7.48 -2.53
CA LYS A 137 11.83 -6.79 -2.33
C LYS A 137 10.75 -7.30 -3.30
N LEU A 138 11.10 -7.52 -4.56
CA LEU A 138 10.18 -8.09 -5.57
C LEU A 138 9.73 -9.50 -5.16
N ASN A 139 10.66 -10.34 -4.70
CA ASN A 139 10.34 -11.68 -4.22
C ASN A 139 9.40 -11.63 -3.00
N LYS A 140 9.58 -10.66 -2.10
CA LYS A 140 8.65 -10.44 -0.97
C LYS A 140 7.27 -10.03 -1.45
N VAL A 141 7.18 -9.08 -2.40
CA VAL A 141 5.90 -8.64 -2.98
C VAL A 141 5.21 -9.80 -3.71
N GLN A 142 5.96 -10.58 -4.51
CA GLN A 142 5.44 -11.76 -5.18
C GLN A 142 4.91 -12.77 -4.17
N SER A 143 5.64 -13.02 -3.08
CA SER A 143 5.19 -13.90 -2.01
C SER A 143 3.91 -13.38 -1.32
N SER A 144 3.81 -12.06 -1.10
CA SER A 144 2.59 -11.44 -0.57
C SER A 144 1.41 -11.54 -1.54
N LEU A 145 1.66 -11.41 -2.85
CA LEU A 145 0.65 -11.58 -3.89
C LEU A 145 0.19 -13.03 -3.99
N ASP A 146 1.12 -13.99 -3.94
CA ASP A 146 0.83 -15.41 -3.95
C ASP A 146 0.01 -15.81 -2.71
N ASN A 147 0.32 -15.22 -1.55
CA ASN A 147 -0.50 -15.37 -0.33
C ASN A 147 -1.90 -14.76 -0.47
N CYS A 148 -2.03 -13.62 -1.15
CA CYS A 148 -3.35 -13.05 -1.47
C CYS A 148 -4.11 -13.90 -2.50
N ALA A 149 -3.38 -14.57 -3.39
CA ALA A 149 -3.89 -15.46 -4.43
C ALA A 149 -4.09 -16.91 -3.96
N GLN A 150 -3.87 -17.23 -2.67
CA GLN A 150 -4.34 -18.46 -2.02
C GLN A 150 -5.88 -18.47 -1.99
N LYS A 151 -6.43 -18.74 -3.18
CA LYS A 151 -7.83 -18.79 -3.60
C LYS A 151 -8.63 -19.84 -2.83
N THR A 152 -7.96 -20.71 -2.07
CA THR A 152 -8.58 -21.65 -1.14
C THR A 152 -9.37 -20.95 -0.05
N ASP A 153 -8.93 -19.80 0.46
CA ASP A 153 -9.68 -19.08 1.48
C ASP A 153 -10.80 -18.22 0.88
N ILE A 154 -10.65 -17.72 -0.36
CA ILE A 154 -11.73 -17.00 -1.07
C ILE A 154 -12.83 -17.98 -1.50
N ASN A 155 -12.47 -19.16 -2.00
CA ASN A 155 -13.42 -20.21 -2.33
C ASN A 155 -14.05 -20.80 -1.06
N ALA A 156 -13.27 -21.00 0.02
CA ALA A 156 -13.81 -21.42 1.32
C ALA A 156 -14.67 -20.34 1.97
N LEU A 157 -14.42 -19.06 1.75
CA LEU A 157 -15.30 -17.95 2.13
C LEU A 157 -16.55 -17.90 1.23
N GLN A 158 -16.46 -18.26 -0.04
CA GLN A 158 -17.62 -18.45 -0.92
C GLN A 158 -18.51 -19.62 -0.46
N ASP A 159 -17.88 -20.72 -0.02
CA ASP A 159 -18.56 -21.89 0.54
C ASP A 159 -19.09 -21.61 1.96
N ALA A 160 -18.38 -20.78 2.76
CA ALA A 160 -18.80 -20.38 4.10
C ALA A 160 -19.85 -19.26 4.12
N THR A 161 -19.96 -18.46 3.05
CA THR A 161 -20.96 -17.36 2.95
C THR A 161 -22.22 -17.73 2.19
N GLY A 162 -22.43 -18.99 1.77
CA GLY A 162 -23.77 -19.57 1.60
C GLY A 162 -24.84 -18.79 0.83
N PHE A 163 -24.50 -17.81 -0.02
CA PHE A 163 -25.48 -16.91 -0.66
C PHE A 163 -25.14 -16.58 -2.12
N THR A 164 -24.61 -17.54 -2.89
CA THR A 164 -24.52 -17.41 -4.36
C THR A 164 -25.41 -18.45 -5.06
N ASN A 165 -26.67 -18.05 -5.30
CA ASN A 165 -27.57 -18.47 -6.39
C ASN A 165 -27.73 -19.96 -6.79
N LYS A 166 -27.21 -20.91 -6.01
CA LYS A 166 -27.66 -22.32 -5.96
C LYS A 166 -28.47 -22.64 -4.69
N GLY A 167 -28.54 -21.68 -3.76
CA GLY A 167 -29.08 -21.86 -2.42
C GLY A 167 -30.56 -21.55 -2.23
N THR A 168 -31.31 -21.00 -3.19
CA THR A 168 -32.68 -20.53 -2.87
C THR A 168 -33.64 -21.67 -2.52
N THR A 169 -33.63 -22.77 -3.27
CA THR A 169 -34.46 -23.96 -2.95
C THR A 169 -33.85 -24.79 -1.81
N ALA A 170 -32.53 -24.97 -1.77
CA ALA A 170 -31.88 -25.75 -0.72
C ALA A 170 -32.01 -25.09 0.66
N ILE A 171 -31.83 -23.77 0.76
CA ILE A 171 -32.02 -22.99 1.99
C ILE A 171 -33.50 -22.93 2.37
N ALA A 172 -34.41 -22.75 1.40
CA ALA A 172 -35.85 -22.85 1.67
C ALA A 172 -36.23 -24.23 2.24
N ASN A 173 -35.61 -25.30 1.72
CA ASN A 173 -35.84 -26.67 2.19
C ASN A 173 -35.22 -26.95 3.56
N MET A 174 -34.20 -26.20 4.01
CA MET A 174 -33.58 -26.40 5.32
C MET A 174 -34.56 -26.17 6.48
N ALA A 175 -35.53 -25.27 6.30
CA ALA A 175 -36.57 -25.02 7.30
C ALA A 175 -37.69 -26.07 7.26
N MET A 176 -37.82 -26.88 6.20
CA MET A 176 -38.91 -27.86 6.08
C MET A 176 -38.73 -29.04 7.05
N PRO A 177 -39.83 -29.68 7.51
CA PRO A 177 -39.75 -30.90 8.29
C PRO A 177 -38.97 -31.99 7.54
N SER A 178 -38.10 -32.71 8.24
CA SER A 178 -37.34 -33.84 7.70
C SER A 178 -38.01 -35.19 8.00
N ASN A 179 -37.40 -36.28 7.54
CA ASN A 179 -37.79 -37.64 7.90
C ASN A 179 -37.21 -38.11 9.25
N GLN A 180 -36.39 -37.29 9.91
CA GLN A 180 -35.84 -37.59 11.24
C GLN A 180 -36.77 -37.05 12.32
N TYR A 181 -37.06 -37.86 13.33
CA TYR A 181 -37.90 -37.46 14.45
C TYR A 181 -37.54 -38.24 15.72
N THR A 182 -37.93 -37.65 16.85
CA THR A 182 -37.89 -38.26 18.17
C THR A 182 -39.31 -38.33 18.71
N GLU A 183 -39.77 -39.53 19.05
CA GLU A 183 -41.07 -39.72 19.71
C GLU A 183 -41.04 -39.11 21.12
N LEU A 184 -42.15 -38.51 21.52
CA LEU A 184 -42.31 -37.85 22.80
C LEU A 184 -43.42 -38.51 23.61
N THR A 185 -43.21 -38.61 24.93
CA THR A 185 -44.25 -39.10 25.84
C THR A 185 -45.22 -37.98 26.18
N LEU A 186 -46.51 -38.22 26.01
CA LEU A 186 -47.55 -37.25 26.35
C LEU A 186 -47.65 -37.05 27.87
N GLY A 187 -47.47 -35.83 28.33
CA GLY A 187 -47.65 -35.42 29.72
C GLY A 187 -49.07 -34.95 30.03
N ALA A 188 -49.28 -34.48 31.26
CA ALA A 188 -50.52 -33.81 31.65
C ALA A 188 -50.72 -32.47 30.92
N ASP A 189 -51.93 -31.91 30.95
CA ASP A 189 -52.16 -30.53 30.48
C ASP A 189 -51.21 -29.56 31.19
N GLY A 190 -50.61 -28.65 30.43
CA GLY A 190 -49.65 -27.68 30.94
C GLY A 190 -48.18 -28.14 30.94
N THR A 191 -47.89 -29.42 30.63
CA THR A 191 -46.52 -29.93 30.51
C THR A 191 -45.73 -29.16 29.45
N THR A 192 -44.47 -28.86 29.74
CA THR A 192 -43.56 -28.16 28.84
C THR A 192 -42.50 -29.10 28.26
N TYR A 193 -42.14 -28.86 27.00
CA TYR A 193 -41.11 -29.61 26.26
C TYR A 193 -40.09 -28.64 25.67
N THR A 194 -38.81 -28.97 25.78
CA THR A 194 -37.72 -28.17 25.19
C THR A 194 -37.29 -28.79 23.87
N ALA A 195 -37.26 -27.99 22.81
CA ALA A 195 -36.83 -28.45 21.49
C ALA A 195 -35.32 -28.80 21.49
N PRO A 196 -34.92 -30.03 21.12
CA PRO A 196 -33.51 -30.43 21.11
C PRO A 196 -32.72 -29.80 19.96
N ALA A 197 -33.39 -29.34 18.91
CA ALA A 197 -32.84 -28.70 17.72
C ALA A 197 -33.89 -27.76 17.09
N ASP A 198 -33.58 -27.16 15.94
CA ASP A 198 -34.60 -26.48 15.14
C ASP A 198 -35.51 -27.51 14.45
N GLY A 199 -36.82 -27.37 14.61
CA GLY A 199 -37.76 -28.37 14.14
C GLY A 199 -39.21 -28.08 14.50
N TYR A 200 -40.01 -29.13 14.63
CA TYR A 200 -41.45 -29.06 14.75
C TYR A 200 -41.96 -30.00 15.83
N PHE A 201 -42.71 -29.46 16.79
CA PHE A 201 -43.58 -30.31 17.62
C PHE A 201 -44.81 -30.67 16.82
N TYR A 202 -45.22 -31.94 16.88
CA TYR A 202 -46.38 -32.44 16.18
C TYR A 202 -47.15 -33.41 17.08
N ILE A 203 -48.46 -33.19 17.22
CA ILE A 203 -49.33 -34.02 18.04
C ILE A 203 -50.67 -34.28 17.35
N ALA A 204 -51.16 -35.52 17.48
CA ALA A 204 -52.47 -35.96 17.03
C ALA A 204 -53.18 -36.74 18.14
N LYS A 205 -54.41 -36.35 18.50
CA LYS A 205 -55.18 -36.97 19.59
C LYS A 205 -56.68 -36.99 19.28
N ILE A 206 -57.38 -38.03 19.74
CA ILE A 206 -58.81 -38.25 19.45
C ILE A 206 -59.70 -37.55 20.50
N SER A 207 -60.79 -36.91 20.07
CA SER A 207 -61.81 -36.33 20.96
C SER A 207 -62.76 -37.39 21.52
N THR A 208 -63.22 -37.18 22.74
CA THR A 208 -64.28 -37.98 23.38
C THR A 208 -65.58 -37.19 23.55
N ALA A 209 -65.56 -35.89 23.29
CA ALA A 209 -66.71 -35.01 23.31
C ALA A 209 -66.45 -33.76 22.46
N ALA A 210 -67.51 -33.08 22.03
CA ALA A 210 -67.43 -31.75 21.42
C ALA A 210 -66.88 -30.71 22.42
N GLY A 211 -66.19 -29.68 21.93
CA GLY A 211 -65.65 -28.58 22.72
C GLY A 211 -64.31 -28.88 23.41
N GLN A 212 -63.76 -30.09 23.27
CA GLN A 212 -62.41 -30.41 23.74
C GLN A 212 -61.35 -29.80 22.82
N ARG A 213 -60.20 -29.39 23.38
CA ARG A 213 -59.15 -28.66 22.64
C ARG A 213 -57.80 -29.36 22.70
N ILE A 214 -56.94 -29.13 21.70
CA ILE A 214 -55.50 -29.39 21.74
C ILE A 214 -54.75 -28.18 21.20
N GLY A 215 -53.59 -27.89 21.79
CA GLY A 215 -52.72 -26.83 21.35
C GLY A 215 -51.30 -26.99 21.83
N LEU A 216 -50.40 -26.38 21.08
CA LEU A 216 -48.99 -26.21 21.38
C LEU A 216 -48.75 -24.71 21.41
N LEU A 217 -48.28 -24.19 22.54
CA LEU A 217 -48.14 -22.75 22.75
C LEU A 217 -46.78 -22.43 23.37
N GLU A 218 -46.18 -21.34 22.95
CA GLU A 218 -45.00 -20.80 23.62
C GLU A 218 -45.44 -20.13 24.95
N PRO A 219 -44.89 -20.53 26.12
CA PRO A 219 -45.39 -20.08 27.42
C PRO A 219 -45.31 -18.56 27.66
N SER A 220 -44.39 -17.85 26.98
CA SER A 220 -44.18 -16.41 27.15
C SER A 220 -45.00 -15.52 26.21
N GLY A 221 -46.00 -16.09 25.53
CA GLY A 221 -46.96 -15.34 24.70
C GLY A 221 -46.57 -15.24 23.22
N GLY A 222 -45.62 -16.05 22.77
CA GLY A 222 -45.21 -16.20 21.39
C GLY A 222 -46.14 -17.09 20.55
N PRO A 223 -45.65 -17.62 19.42
CA PRO A 223 -46.48 -18.36 18.47
C PRO A 223 -47.09 -19.62 19.12
N GLY A 224 -48.33 -19.92 18.73
CA GLY A 224 -49.05 -21.08 19.20
C GLY A 224 -50.07 -21.56 18.17
N THR A 225 -50.42 -22.83 18.25
CA THR A 225 -51.50 -23.43 17.46
C THR A 225 -52.49 -24.09 18.41
N MET A 226 -53.79 -23.92 18.15
CA MET A 226 -54.85 -24.51 18.96
C MET A 226 -56.07 -24.78 18.10
N ILE A 227 -56.71 -25.93 18.33
CA ILE A 227 -57.95 -26.34 17.66
C ILE A 227 -58.91 -26.98 18.66
N TYR A 228 -60.20 -26.92 18.34
CA TYR A 228 -61.30 -27.44 19.14
C TYR A 228 -62.07 -28.49 18.35
N SER A 229 -62.54 -29.51 19.05
CA SER A 229 -63.40 -30.55 18.49
C SER A 229 -64.83 -30.04 18.38
N THR A 230 -65.51 -30.40 17.30
CA THR A 230 -66.93 -30.12 17.10
C THR A 230 -67.79 -31.34 17.40
N ASP A 231 -67.19 -32.52 17.50
CA ASP A 231 -67.86 -33.79 17.79
C ASP A 231 -66.92 -34.78 18.49
N THR A 232 -67.48 -35.92 18.93
CA THR A 232 -66.74 -37.07 19.45
C THR A 232 -66.05 -37.88 18.33
N GLY A 233 -64.95 -38.53 18.65
CA GLY A 233 -64.21 -39.40 17.72
C GLY A 233 -63.36 -38.68 16.68
N GLN A 234 -63.23 -37.35 16.73
CA GLN A 234 -62.44 -36.57 15.79
C GLN A 234 -60.95 -36.66 16.12
N THR A 235 -60.10 -36.85 15.11
CA THR A 235 -58.65 -36.75 15.28
C THR A 235 -58.22 -35.30 15.08
N LEU A 236 -57.78 -34.67 16.16
CA LEU A 236 -57.29 -33.30 16.16
C LEU A 236 -55.78 -33.31 16.05
N MET A 237 -55.23 -32.51 15.12
CA MET A 237 -53.81 -32.49 14.77
C MET A 237 -53.29 -31.05 14.79
N VAL A 238 -52.23 -30.80 15.56
CA VAL A 238 -51.55 -29.49 15.59
C VAL A 238 -50.04 -29.65 15.50
N PHE A 239 -49.38 -28.64 14.95
CA PHE A 239 -47.92 -28.55 14.94
C PHE A 239 -47.47 -27.16 15.34
N LEU A 240 -46.25 -27.05 15.85
CA LEU A 240 -45.63 -25.76 16.17
C LEU A 240 -44.13 -25.81 15.82
N PRO A 241 -43.63 -24.95 14.91
CA PRO A 241 -42.19 -24.81 14.71
C PRO A 241 -41.53 -24.24 15.96
N ALA A 242 -40.38 -24.81 16.33
CA ALA A 242 -39.61 -24.41 17.50
C ALA A 242 -38.12 -24.35 17.17
N ARG A 243 -37.44 -23.35 17.72
CA ARG A 243 -35.98 -23.23 17.65
C ARG A 243 -35.33 -24.13 18.70
N LYS A 244 -34.08 -24.52 18.49
CA LYS A 244 -33.29 -25.22 19.51
C LYS A 244 -33.37 -24.49 20.85
N ASN A 245 -33.63 -25.25 21.92
CA ASN A 245 -33.83 -24.78 23.29
C ASN A 245 -35.10 -23.94 23.54
N GLN A 246 -35.97 -23.77 22.54
CA GLN A 246 -37.27 -23.14 22.76
C GLN A 246 -38.19 -24.10 23.54
N THR A 247 -38.87 -23.55 24.56
CA THR A 247 -39.86 -24.28 25.35
C THR A 247 -41.24 -24.15 24.73
N VAL A 248 -41.95 -25.27 24.60
CA VAL A 248 -43.33 -25.33 24.12
C VAL A 248 -44.19 -25.99 25.19
N GLN A 249 -45.30 -25.36 25.54
CA GLN A 249 -46.30 -25.88 26.44
C GLN A 249 -47.42 -26.60 25.68
N LEU A 250 -47.73 -27.81 26.14
CA LEU A 250 -48.87 -28.58 25.72
C LEU A 250 -50.13 -28.11 26.46
N ARG A 251 -51.21 -27.86 25.72
CA ARG A 251 -52.54 -27.59 26.28
C ARG A 251 -53.59 -28.49 25.65
N TYR A 252 -54.29 -29.30 26.43
CA TYR A 252 -55.37 -30.13 25.92
C TYR A 252 -56.43 -30.49 26.96
N THR A 253 -57.65 -30.72 26.47
CA THR A 253 -58.75 -31.33 27.25
C THR A 253 -59.30 -32.60 26.60
N LEU A 254 -58.69 -33.10 25.52
CA LEU A 254 -59.12 -34.36 24.91
C LEU A 254 -58.82 -35.55 25.83
N GLY A 255 -59.82 -36.41 26.00
CA GLY A 255 -59.70 -37.65 26.77
C GLY A 255 -59.34 -38.90 25.96
N GLY A 256 -59.38 -38.83 24.62
CA GLY A 256 -59.20 -40.01 23.75
C GLY A 256 -57.74 -40.41 23.55
N THR A 257 -57.50 -41.47 22.78
CA THR A 257 -56.16 -42.01 22.51
C THR A 257 -55.26 -40.97 21.83
N THR A 258 -53.99 -40.95 22.22
CA THR A 258 -52.94 -40.17 21.54
C THR A 258 -52.41 -41.01 20.38
N ASN A 259 -52.60 -40.53 19.15
CA ASN A 259 -52.19 -41.26 17.95
C ASN A 259 -50.71 -41.05 17.64
N VAL A 260 -50.22 -39.82 17.79
CA VAL A 260 -48.82 -39.44 17.56
C VAL A 260 -48.45 -38.30 18.48
N PHE A 261 -47.25 -38.32 19.05
CA PHE A 261 -46.64 -37.13 19.62
C PHE A 261 -45.12 -37.19 19.44
N LYS A 262 -44.55 -36.28 18.64
CA LYS A 262 -43.14 -36.32 18.26
C LYS A 262 -42.56 -34.94 18.00
N PHE A 263 -41.23 -34.87 18.06
CA PHE A 263 -40.43 -33.76 17.57
C PHE A 263 -39.80 -34.14 16.23
N ILE A 264 -40.07 -33.38 15.17
CA ILE A 264 -39.57 -33.60 13.81
C ILE A 264 -38.45 -32.58 13.56
N TYR A 265 -37.25 -33.04 13.22
CA TYR A 265 -36.10 -32.16 12.96
C TYR A 265 -36.29 -31.43 11.62
N ALA A 266 -35.84 -30.18 11.51
CA ALA A 266 -35.76 -29.49 10.22
C ALA A 266 -34.63 -30.09 9.37
N ASN A 267 -34.72 -30.06 8.03
CA ASN A 267 -33.67 -30.63 7.16
C ASN A 267 -32.28 -30.00 7.37
N GLY A 268 -32.23 -28.73 7.79
CA GLY A 268 -30.99 -28.02 8.10
C GLY A 268 -30.46 -28.23 9.52
N ALA A 269 -31.20 -28.89 10.40
CA ALA A 269 -30.79 -29.16 11.78
C ALA A 269 -29.79 -30.33 11.80
N LYS A 270 -28.51 -30.03 11.60
CA LYS A 270 -27.39 -30.94 11.86
C LYS A 270 -26.76 -30.63 13.22
#